data_AF-A0A4Y7N5B0-F1
#
_entry.id   AF-A0A4Y7N5B0-F1
#
_cell.length_a   1.000
_cell.length_b   1.000
_cell.length_c   1.000
_cell.angle_alpha   90.00
_cell.angle_beta   90.00
_cell.angle_gamma   90.00
#
_symmetry.space_group_name_H-M   'P 1'
#
loop_
_entity.id
_entity.type
_entity.pdbx_description
1 polymer ?
#
loop_
_entity_poly.entity_id
_entity_poly.type
_entity_poly.pdbx_seq_one_letter_code
_entity_poly.pdbx_strand_id
1 'polypeptide(L)'
;MSGRPEHQAPPEIFYGEDEARKYTRNTRMMEIQLVMSERAVELLCLPENQPCHIIDLGCGSGLSGETLTEQGHVWTGVDISSAMLGVAKEREVEGDLLLGDLGQGLPFRAGAFDGAISISALQWLCNADQKSHNPAKRLYIFFSSLYSCLNRGSRAVFQFYPENSSQVELITSQAMKAGFTGGLVVDYPNSTKAKKFFLCLMTGGQQPLPAALGVDSREDAPNCVAFSQKRDRMKQLRAGKAPKKSRDWILEKKERRRRQGKETREDSKFTGRKRQSHVW
;
A
#
# COMPACT_ATOMS: atom_id res chain seq x y z
N MET A 1 -0.74 -1.74 29.20
CA MET A 1 -0.91 -1.30 27.79
C MET A 1 -0.07 -2.22 26.94
N SER A 2 -0.66 -3.19 26.23
CA SER A 2 0.08 -3.93 25.22
C SER A 2 0.37 -2.98 24.06
N GLY A 3 1.65 -2.74 23.77
CA GLY A 3 2.07 -1.92 22.65
C GLY A 3 1.71 -2.57 21.31
N ARG A 4 1.71 -1.78 20.23
CA ARG A 4 1.51 -2.28 18.86
C ARG A 4 2.51 -3.42 18.55
N PRO A 5 2.08 -4.54 17.94
CA PRO A 5 2.99 -5.64 17.56
C PRO A 5 4.22 -5.16 16.77
N GLU A 6 3.98 -4.21 15.86
CA GLU A 6 4.98 -3.58 15.01
C GLU A 6 6.13 -2.91 15.79
N HIS A 7 5.93 -2.54 17.06
CA HIS A 7 6.96 -1.88 17.86
C HIS A 7 7.71 -2.85 18.79
N GLN A 8 7.26 -4.10 18.87
CA GLN A 8 7.82 -5.08 19.81
C GLN A 8 8.93 -5.90 19.18
N ALA A 9 8.70 -6.44 17.99
CA ALA A 9 9.65 -7.27 17.26
C ALA A 9 9.28 -7.34 15.77
N PRO A 10 10.21 -7.73 14.87
CA PRO A 10 9.90 -8.11 13.50
C PRO A 10 8.79 -9.17 13.44
N PRO A 11 7.96 -9.23 12.39
CA PRO A 11 6.81 -10.14 12.32
C PRO A 11 7.21 -11.63 12.42
N GLU A 12 8.35 -12.01 11.86
CA GLU A 12 8.90 -13.37 11.93
C GLU A 12 9.36 -13.78 13.34
N ILE A 13 9.62 -12.81 14.22
CA ILE A 13 9.99 -13.04 15.62
C ILE A 13 8.76 -12.88 16.53
N PHE A 14 7.94 -11.87 16.28
CA PHE A 14 6.73 -11.59 17.05
C PHE A 14 5.75 -12.77 16.99
N TYR A 15 5.47 -13.28 15.79
CA TYR A 15 4.63 -14.46 15.58
C TYR A 15 5.46 -15.74 15.58
N GLY A 16 6.22 -15.97 16.66
CA GLY A 16 6.83 -17.27 16.95
C GLY A 16 5.79 -18.35 17.24
N GLU A 17 6.22 -19.59 17.50
CA GLU A 17 5.34 -20.76 17.65
C GLU A 17 4.21 -20.56 18.68
N ASP A 18 4.53 -20.03 19.86
CA ASP A 18 3.54 -19.82 20.92
C ASP A 18 2.51 -18.74 20.55
N GLU A 19 2.97 -17.62 19.98
CA GLU A 19 2.10 -16.49 19.65
C GLU A 19 1.22 -16.81 18.43
N ALA A 20 1.76 -17.54 17.45
CA ALA A 20 0.99 -18.04 16.30
C ALA A 20 -0.16 -18.97 16.73
N ARG A 21 0.10 -19.89 17.67
CA ARG A 21 -0.94 -20.78 18.23
C ARG A 21 -1.98 -20.00 19.05
N LYS A 22 -1.57 -19.03 19.87
CA LYS A 22 -2.49 -18.18 20.64
C LYS A 22 -3.37 -17.32 19.72
N TYR A 23 -2.78 -16.72 18.70
CA TYR A 23 -3.47 -15.88 17.73
C TYR A 23 -4.60 -16.66 17.05
N THR A 24 -4.31 -17.90 16.63
CA THR A 24 -5.25 -18.74 15.89
C THR A 24 -6.30 -19.42 16.79
N ARG A 25 -6.08 -19.52 18.11
CA ARG A 25 -7.07 -20.06 19.06
C ARG A 25 -8.01 -19.01 19.63
N ASN A 26 -7.74 -17.73 19.40
CA ASN A 26 -8.56 -16.65 19.91
C ASN A 26 -9.78 -16.44 19.01
N THR A 27 -10.94 -16.95 19.43
CA THR A 27 -12.20 -16.90 18.67
C THR A 27 -12.57 -15.49 18.22
N ARG A 28 -12.39 -14.49 19.08
CA ARG A 28 -12.63 -13.08 18.73
C ARG A 28 -11.69 -12.59 17.63
N MET A 29 -10.44 -13.02 17.63
CA MET A 29 -9.48 -12.65 16.58
C MET A 29 -9.88 -13.30 15.26
N MET A 30 -10.27 -14.57 15.29
CA MET A 30 -10.75 -15.30 14.11
C MET A 30 -11.97 -14.61 13.49
N GLU A 31 -12.98 -14.26 14.31
CA GLU A 31 -14.18 -13.54 13.84
C GLU A 31 -13.82 -12.20 13.18
N ILE A 32 -12.90 -11.44 13.78
CA ILE A 32 -12.46 -10.15 13.21
C ILE A 32 -11.74 -10.37 11.87
N GLN A 33 -10.86 -11.37 11.78
CA GLN A 33 -10.15 -11.69 10.54
C GLN A 33 -11.11 -12.16 9.45
N LEU A 34 -12.10 -13.00 9.78
CA LEU A 34 -13.13 -13.47 8.86
C LEU A 34 -13.92 -12.28 8.27
N VAL A 35 -14.48 -11.42 9.12
CA VAL A 35 -15.27 -10.25 8.68
C VAL A 35 -14.43 -9.30 7.80
N MET A 36 -13.16 -9.08 8.14
CA MET A 36 -12.28 -8.25 7.31
C MET A 36 -11.93 -8.92 5.97
N SER A 37 -11.80 -10.24 5.95
CA SER A 37 -11.51 -11.02 4.75
C SER A 37 -12.71 -11.02 3.80
N GLU A 38 -13.92 -11.30 4.31
CA GLU A 38 -15.17 -11.24 3.54
C GLU A 38 -15.35 -9.85 2.91
N ARG A 39 -15.13 -8.79 3.71
CA ARG A 39 -15.19 -7.41 3.23
C ARG A 39 -14.13 -7.14 2.16
N ALA A 40 -12.91 -7.65 2.31
CA ALA A 40 -11.87 -7.47 1.29
C ALA A 40 -12.23 -8.17 -0.03
N VAL A 41 -12.82 -9.37 0.02
CA VAL A 41 -13.28 -10.08 -1.18
C VAL A 41 -14.45 -9.36 -1.87
N GLU A 42 -15.39 -8.81 -1.09
CA GLU A 42 -16.44 -7.94 -1.64
C GLU A 42 -15.84 -6.74 -2.41
N LEU A 43 -14.83 -6.09 -1.83
CA LEU A 43 -14.15 -4.93 -2.42
C LEU A 43 -13.31 -5.28 -3.67
N LEU A 44 -12.90 -6.55 -3.84
CA LEU A 44 -12.26 -7.01 -5.07
C LEU A 44 -13.21 -6.95 -6.27
N CYS A 45 -14.53 -7.05 -6.03
CA CYS A 45 -15.56 -7.12 -7.08
C CYS A 45 -15.19 -8.14 -8.17
N LEU A 46 -14.88 -9.37 -7.75
CA LEU A 46 -14.58 -10.47 -8.64
C LEU A 46 -15.81 -10.85 -9.47
N PRO A 47 -15.65 -11.40 -10.68
CA PRO A 47 -16.78 -11.85 -11.49
C PRO A 47 -17.56 -12.95 -10.78
N GLU A 48 -18.89 -12.85 -10.82
CA GLU A 48 -19.78 -13.85 -10.23
C GLU A 48 -19.69 -15.19 -10.99
N ASN A 49 -19.90 -16.30 -10.26
CA ASN A 49 -20.01 -17.66 -10.82
C ASN A 49 -18.78 -18.21 -11.54
N GLN A 50 -17.58 -17.68 -11.26
CA GLN A 50 -16.34 -18.30 -11.73
C GLN A 50 -15.24 -18.29 -10.64
N PRO A 51 -14.48 -19.38 -10.50
CA PRO A 51 -13.28 -19.39 -9.68
C PRO A 51 -12.25 -18.39 -10.22
N CYS A 52 -11.61 -17.65 -9.32
CA CYS A 52 -10.49 -16.75 -9.60
C CYS A 52 -9.24 -17.27 -8.88
N HIS A 53 -8.05 -16.96 -9.41
CA HIS A 53 -6.79 -17.24 -8.71
C HIS A 53 -6.32 -16.00 -7.94
N ILE A 54 -6.37 -16.07 -6.60
CA ILE A 54 -6.12 -14.92 -5.72
C ILE A 54 -4.82 -15.13 -4.94
N ILE A 55 -4.01 -14.08 -4.81
CA ILE A 55 -2.86 -14.10 -3.89
C ILE A 55 -3.23 -13.47 -2.54
N ASP A 56 -2.96 -14.19 -1.45
CA ASP A 56 -3.13 -13.70 -0.07
C ASP A 56 -1.76 -13.30 0.51
N LEU A 57 -1.58 -12.00 0.74
CA LEU A 57 -0.31 -11.37 1.08
C LEU A 57 -0.24 -11.11 2.59
N GLY A 58 0.63 -11.84 3.28
CA GLY A 58 0.65 -11.94 4.73
C GLY A 58 -0.46 -12.87 5.23
N CYS A 59 -0.55 -14.06 4.63
CA CYS A 59 -1.66 -15.00 4.84
C CYS A 59 -1.70 -15.61 6.26
N GLY A 60 -0.60 -15.49 7.02
CA GLY A 60 -0.52 -15.96 8.39
C GLY A 60 -0.86 -17.44 8.54
N SER A 61 -1.80 -17.74 9.44
CA SER A 61 -2.31 -19.09 9.69
C SER A 61 -3.42 -19.53 8.72
N GLY A 62 -3.61 -18.79 7.62
CA GLY A 62 -4.55 -19.14 6.55
C GLY A 62 -6.00 -18.73 6.77
N LEU A 63 -6.31 -17.95 7.81
CA LEU A 63 -7.67 -17.51 8.13
C LEU A 63 -8.34 -16.75 6.97
N SER A 64 -7.61 -15.83 6.33
CA SER A 64 -8.11 -15.10 5.16
C SER A 64 -8.21 -15.96 3.91
N GLY A 65 -7.32 -16.95 3.76
CA GLY A 65 -7.34 -17.91 2.68
C GLY A 65 -8.53 -18.86 2.73
N GLU A 66 -8.96 -19.29 3.92
CA GLU A 66 -10.18 -20.10 4.08
C GLU A 66 -11.41 -19.36 3.56
N THR A 67 -11.52 -18.04 3.78
CA THR A 67 -12.61 -17.24 3.20
C THR A 67 -12.59 -17.27 1.68
N LEU A 68 -11.41 -17.33 1.04
CA LEU A 68 -11.31 -17.47 -0.42
C LEU A 68 -11.77 -18.85 -0.88
N THR A 69 -11.36 -19.91 -0.17
CA THR A 69 -11.80 -21.29 -0.42
C THR A 69 -13.32 -21.42 -0.29
N GLU A 70 -13.91 -20.90 0.78
CA GLU A 70 -15.36 -20.95 1.03
C GLU A 70 -16.16 -20.22 -0.06
N GLN A 71 -15.57 -19.21 -0.69
CA GLN A 71 -16.14 -18.48 -1.83
C GLN A 71 -15.80 -19.10 -3.20
N GLY A 72 -15.18 -20.29 -3.23
CA GLY A 72 -14.90 -21.05 -4.45
C GLY A 72 -13.71 -20.53 -5.26
N HIS A 73 -12.78 -19.81 -4.63
CA HIS A 73 -11.57 -19.30 -5.27
C HIS A 73 -10.35 -20.16 -4.94
N VAL A 74 -9.43 -20.25 -5.90
CA VAL A 74 -8.11 -20.87 -5.69
C VAL A 74 -7.17 -19.78 -5.20
N TRP A 75 -6.29 -20.09 -4.24
CA TRP A 75 -5.40 -19.07 -3.71
C TRP A 75 -4.01 -19.57 -3.38
N THR A 76 -3.07 -18.61 -3.35
CA THR A 76 -1.69 -18.81 -2.94
C THR A 76 -1.36 -17.80 -1.85
N GLY A 77 -0.92 -18.28 -0.69
CA GLY A 77 -0.55 -17.47 0.46
C GLY A 77 0.95 -17.21 0.52
N VAL A 78 1.34 -15.98 0.85
CA VAL A 78 2.74 -15.62 1.15
C VAL A 78 2.82 -15.06 2.56
N ASP A 79 3.66 -15.61 3.42
CA ASP A 79 3.94 -15.04 4.75
C ASP A 79 5.42 -15.14 5.09
N ILE A 80 5.90 -14.24 5.96
CA ILE A 80 7.29 -14.21 6.40
C ILE A 80 7.53 -15.11 7.64
N SER A 81 6.47 -15.41 8.40
CA SER A 81 6.55 -16.25 9.60
C SER A 81 6.38 -17.72 9.24
N SER A 82 7.47 -18.49 9.39
CA SER A 82 7.42 -19.94 9.25
C SER A 82 6.50 -20.61 10.28
N ALA A 83 6.37 -20.04 11.48
CA ALA A 83 5.49 -20.57 12.51
C ALA A 83 4.02 -20.39 12.14
N MET A 84 3.64 -19.23 11.58
CA MET A 84 2.28 -18.99 11.08
C MET A 84 1.92 -19.94 9.94
N LEU A 85 2.82 -20.14 8.98
CA LEU A 85 2.64 -21.12 7.90
C LEU A 85 2.58 -22.56 8.43
N GLY A 86 3.33 -22.87 9.49
CA GLY A 86 3.24 -24.16 10.19
C GLY A 86 1.84 -24.40 10.75
N VAL A 87 1.23 -23.38 11.37
CA VAL A 87 -0.17 -23.45 11.83
C VAL A 87 -1.14 -23.59 10.65
N ALA A 88 -0.95 -22.85 9.56
CA ALA A 88 -1.79 -23.00 8.36
C ALA A 88 -1.75 -24.43 7.81
N LYS A 89 -0.56 -25.05 7.80
CA LYS A 89 -0.38 -26.45 7.39
C LYS A 89 -1.04 -27.43 8.36
N GLU A 90 -0.93 -27.22 9.68
CA GLU A 90 -1.64 -28.02 10.70
C GLU A 90 -3.17 -27.96 10.54
N ARG A 91 -3.68 -26.86 9.97
CA ARG A 91 -5.12 -26.65 9.69
C ARG A 91 -5.57 -27.20 8.34
N GLU A 92 -4.66 -27.78 7.55
CA GLU A 92 -4.97 -28.39 6.26
C GLU A 92 -5.68 -27.44 5.28
N VAL A 93 -5.24 -26.17 5.24
CA VAL A 93 -5.78 -25.19 4.29
C VAL A 93 -5.57 -25.63 2.84
N GLU A 94 -6.51 -25.29 1.95
CA GLU A 94 -6.46 -25.71 0.54
C GLU A 94 -5.45 -24.93 -0.32
N GLY A 95 -5.09 -23.72 0.09
CA GLY A 95 -4.19 -22.86 -0.68
C GLY A 95 -2.72 -23.26 -0.57
N ASP A 96 -1.97 -23.01 -1.63
CA ASP A 96 -0.51 -23.18 -1.62
C ASP A 96 0.15 -22.13 -0.73
N LEU A 97 1.11 -22.55 0.10
CA LEU A 97 1.78 -21.68 1.07
C LEU A 97 3.24 -21.44 0.69
N LEU A 98 3.65 -20.17 0.67
CA LEU A 98 5.01 -19.75 0.38
C LEU A 98 5.60 -18.94 1.53
N LEU A 99 6.77 -19.36 2.02
CA LEU A 99 7.58 -18.56 2.92
C LEU A 99 8.28 -17.45 2.13
N GLY A 100 7.98 -16.19 2.41
CA GLY A 100 8.54 -15.05 1.68
C GLY A 100 8.37 -13.69 2.36
N ASP A 101 9.39 -12.84 2.22
CA ASP A 101 9.33 -11.44 2.63
C ASP A 101 8.74 -10.58 1.50
N LEU A 102 7.51 -10.09 1.70
CA LEU A 102 6.83 -9.22 0.75
C LEU A 102 7.67 -7.98 0.34
N GLY A 103 8.52 -7.48 1.25
CA GLY A 103 9.38 -6.33 1.01
C GLY A 103 10.54 -6.59 0.04
N GLN A 104 10.79 -7.86 -0.31
CA GLN A 104 11.79 -8.29 -1.29
C GLN A 104 11.21 -8.50 -2.69
N GLY A 105 9.88 -8.46 -2.81
CA GLY A 105 9.15 -8.66 -4.05
C GLY A 105 8.63 -10.09 -4.20
N LEU A 106 7.69 -10.24 -5.13
CA LEU A 106 6.94 -11.48 -5.32
C LEU A 106 7.56 -12.36 -6.43
N PRO A 107 7.83 -13.65 -6.17
CA PRO A 107 8.50 -14.54 -7.13
C PRO A 107 7.53 -15.25 -8.08
N PHE A 108 6.55 -14.53 -8.62
CA PHE A 108 5.56 -15.10 -9.55
C PHE A 108 5.69 -14.53 -10.96
N ARG A 109 5.20 -15.27 -11.95
CA ARG A 109 5.15 -14.82 -13.34
C ARG A 109 4.20 -13.62 -13.48
N ALA A 110 4.40 -12.83 -14.53
CA ALA A 110 3.48 -11.74 -14.83
C ALA A 110 2.07 -12.27 -15.18
N GLY A 111 1.02 -11.55 -14.74
CA GLY A 111 -0.37 -11.95 -14.95
C GLY A 111 -0.69 -13.35 -14.42
N ALA A 112 -0.22 -13.65 -13.22
CA ALA A 112 -0.49 -14.91 -12.52
C ALA A 112 -1.83 -14.88 -11.79
N PHE A 113 -2.24 -13.73 -11.24
CA PHE A 113 -3.38 -13.63 -10.32
C PHE A 113 -4.46 -12.69 -10.84
N ASP A 114 -5.71 -13.05 -10.58
CA ASP A 114 -6.91 -12.29 -10.92
C ASP A 114 -7.24 -11.22 -9.87
N GLY A 115 -6.71 -11.37 -8.66
CA GLY A 115 -6.81 -10.39 -7.58
C GLY A 115 -5.80 -10.66 -6.47
N ALA A 116 -5.70 -9.72 -5.53
CA ALA A 116 -4.88 -9.87 -4.34
C ALA A 116 -5.61 -9.36 -3.10
N ILE A 117 -5.51 -10.09 -2.00
CA ILE A 117 -5.92 -9.61 -0.68
C ILE A 117 -4.73 -9.54 0.26
N SER A 118 -4.85 -8.74 1.31
CA SER A 118 -3.91 -8.68 2.42
C SER A 118 -4.63 -8.19 3.65
N ILE A 119 -4.67 -8.99 4.70
CA ILE A 119 -5.43 -8.67 5.91
C ILE A 119 -4.45 -8.48 7.07
N SER A 120 -4.39 -7.27 7.62
CA SER A 120 -3.56 -6.92 8.77
C SER A 120 -2.04 -7.09 8.56
N ALA A 121 -1.54 -7.08 7.32
CA ALA A 121 -0.11 -7.33 7.03
C ALA A 121 0.66 -6.12 6.47
N LEU A 122 0.04 -5.26 5.66
CA LEU A 122 0.75 -4.22 4.91
C LEU A 122 1.52 -3.22 5.80
N GLN A 123 1.03 -2.93 7.00
CA GLN A 123 1.66 -1.96 7.90
C GLN A 123 3.06 -2.40 8.37
N TRP A 124 3.35 -3.70 8.38
CA TRP A 124 4.68 -4.23 8.73
C TRP A 124 5.77 -3.77 7.76
N LEU A 125 5.44 -3.52 6.49
CA LEU A 125 6.40 -2.99 5.51
C LEU A 125 6.80 -1.53 5.78
N CYS A 126 6.11 -0.85 6.69
CA CYS A 126 6.43 0.52 7.07
C CYS A 126 7.52 0.59 8.15
N ASN A 127 7.85 -0.55 8.77
CA ASN A 127 8.87 -0.62 9.79
C ASN A 127 10.27 -0.81 9.21
N ALA A 128 11.26 -0.33 9.96
CA ALA A 128 12.67 -0.47 9.65
C ALA A 128 13.37 -1.32 10.71
N ASP A 129 13.02 -2.60 10.79
CA ASP A 129 13.54 -3.49 11.84
C ASP A 129 15.03 -3.85 11.66
N GLN A 130 15.56 -3.74 10.43
CA GLN A 130 16.98 -3.94 10.12
C GLN A 130 17.59 -2.63 9.57
N LYS A 131 18.91 -2.44 9.74
CA LYS A 131 19.63 -1.25 9.23
C LYS A 131 19.49 -1.07 7.71
N SER A 132 19.30 -2.16 6.98
CA SER A 132 19.10 -2.18 5.53
C SER A 132 17.67 -1.81 5.12
N HIS A 133 16.70 -1.82 6.05
CA HIS A 133 15.31 -1.57 5.75
C HIS A 133 15.07 -0.08 5.48
N ASN A 134 14.68 0.20 4.24
CA ASN A 134 14.09 1.48 3.86
C ASN A 134 12.62 1.22 3.51
N PRO A 135 11.66 1.64 4.35
CA PRO A 135 10.23 1.40 4.14
C PRO A 135 9.72 1.83 2.76
N ALA A 136 10.14 3.01 2.28
CA ALA A 136 9.73 3.51 0.98
C ALA A 136 10.23 2.60 -0.16
N LYS A 137 11.46 2.09 -0.05
CA LYS A 137 12.04 1.15 -1.03
C LYS A 137 11.36 -0.22 -0.97
N ARG A 138 11.15 -0.77 0.23
CA ARG A 138 10.47 -2.06 0.44
C ARG A 138 9.04 -2.03 -0.11
N LEU A 139 8.27 -1.00 0.21
CA LEU A 139 6.92 -0.78 -0.34
C LEU A 139 6.94 -0.63 -1.87
N TYR A 140 7.92 0.09 -2.42
CA TYR A 140 8.01 0.23 -3.88
C TYR A 140 8.31 -1.09 -4.59
N ILE A 141 9.23 -1.90 -4.05
CA ILE A 141 9.55 -3.23 -4.57
C ILE A 141 8.30 -4.13 -4.50
N PHE A 142 7.66 -4.16 -3.33
CA PHE A 142 6.42 -4.91 -3.11
C PHE A 142 5.35 -4.55 -4.15
N PHE A 143 4.94 -3.28 -4.24
CA PHE A 143 3.89 -2.88 -5.18
C PHE A 143 4.31 -3.05 -6.64
N SER A 144 5.57 -2.82 -7.01
CA SER A 144 6.02 -3.00 -8.40
C SER A 144 5.98 -4.46 -8.84
N SER A 145 6.40 -5.37 -7.95
CA SER A 145 6.34 -6.81 -8.21
C SER A 145 4.90 -7.31 -8.23
N LEU A 146 4.05 -6.88 -7.29
CA LEU A 146 2.63 -7.22 -7.28
C LEU A 146 1.89 -6.71 -8.52
N TYR A 147 2.14 -5.47 -8.94
CA TYR A 147 1.54 -4.92 -10.16
C TYR A 147 1.84 -5.80 -11.37
N SER A 148 3.05 -6.35 -11.44
CA SER A 148 3.46 -7.24 -12.53
C SER A 148 2.76 -8.60 -12.44
N CYS A 149 2.56 -9.13 -11.23
CA CYS A 149 1.93 -10.43 -10.99
C CYS A 149 0.41 -10.42 -11.24
N LEU A 150 -0.25 -9.26 -11.21
CA LEU A 150 -1.69 -9.14 -11.40
C LEU A 150 -2.08 -9.04 -12.88
N ASN A 151 -3.22 -9.63 -13.23
CA ASN A 151 -3.85 -9.46 -14.53
C ASN A 151 -4.27 -8.00 -14.76
N ARG A 152 -4.44 -7.60 -16.02
CA ARG A 152 -4.92 -6.25 -16.36
C ARG A 152 -6.40 -6.13 -16.00
N GLY A 153 -6.76 -5.08 -15.25
CA GLY A 153 -8.13 -4.86 -14.76
C GLY A 153 -8.39 -5.49 -13.40
N SER A 154 -7.43 -6.24 -12.85
CA SER A 154 -7.52 -6.84 -11.52
C SER A 154 -7.48 -5.80 -10.40
N ARG A 155 -8.00 -6.20 -9.24
CA ARG A 155 -7.97 -5.41 -8.02
C ARG A 155 -7.07 -6.04 -6.97
N ALA A 156 -6.51 -5.18 -6.11
CA ALA A 156 -5.79 -5.58 -4.91
C ALA A 156 -6.34 -4.81 -3.72
N VAL A 157 -6.77 -5.51 -2.67
CA VAL A 157 -7.39 -4.93 -1.49
C VAL A 157 -6.55 -5.23 -0.25
N PHE A 158 -6.14 -4.18 0.46
CA PHE A 158 -5.32 -4.30 1.66
C PHE A 158 -6.06 -3.73 2.86
N GLN A 159 -6.45 -4.58 3.78
CA GLN A 159 -6.83 -4.14 5.11
C GLN A 159 -5.56 -3.94 5.95
N PHE A 160 -5.42 -2.76 6.58
CA PHE A 160 -4.23 -2.46 7.38
C PHE A 160 -4.52 -1.47 8.51
N TYR A 161 -3.57 -1.36 9.46
CA TYR A 161 -3.65 -0.45 10.60
C TYR A 161 -2.61 0.67 10.49
N PRO A 162 -2.93 1.82 9.87
CA PRO A 162 -2.00 2.94 9.89
C PRO A 162 -1.81 3.51 11.30
N GLU A 163 -0.60 3.95 11.61
CA GLU A 163 -0.24 4.70 12.81
C GLU A 163 -0.61 6.17 12.67
N ASN A 164 -0.40 6.74 11.49
CA ASN A 164 -0.63 8.15 11.21
C ASN A 164 -0.94 8.38 9.72
N SER A 165 -1.38 9.59 9.38
CA SER A 165 -1.68 9.98 8.01
C SER A 165 -0.46 9.87 7.09
N SER A 166 0.75 10.18 7.59
CA SER A 166 1.99 10.09 6.81
C SER A 166 2.28 8.66 6.33
N GLN A 167 1.94 7.64 7.13
CA GLN A 167 2.07 6.24 6.71
C GLN A 167 1.09 5.89 5.59
N VAL A 168 -0.17 6.35 5.69
CA VAL A 168 -1.16 6.19 4.61
C VAL A 168 -0.67 6.86 3.32
N GLU A 169 -0.12 8.08 3.44
CA GLU A 169 0.45 8.81 2.31
C GLU A 169 1.64 8.07 1.69
N LEU A 170 2.54 7.51 2.52
CA LEU A 170 3.69 6.75 2.07
C LEU A 170 3.24 5.52 1.27
N ILE A 171 2.39 4.68 1.85
CA ILE A 171 1.86 3.46 1.22
C ILE A 171 1.21 3.81 -0.13
N THR A 172 0.26 4.75 -0.10
CA THR A 172 -0.49 5.16 -1.30
C THR A 172 0.46 5.73 -2.36
N SER A 173 1.46 6.53 -1.96
CA SER A 173 2.43 7.10 -2.91
C SER A 173 3.27 6.04 -3.62
N GLN A 174 3.68 4.96 -2.92
CA GLN A 174 4.45 3.88 -3.53
C GLN A 174 3.59 3.02 -4.45
N ALA A 175 2.34 2.71 -4.05
CA ALA A 175 1.38 2.01 -4.91
C ALA A 175 1.13 2.77 -6.23
N MET A 176 0.85 4.07 -6.13
CA MET A 176 0.62 4.93 -7.31
C MET A 176 1.88 5.10 -8.16
N LYS A 177 3.06 5.02 -7.56
CA LYS A 177 4.35 5.06 -8.27
C LYS A 177 4.62 3.73 -9.00
N ALA A 178 4.15 2.60 -8.47
CA ALA A 178 4.25 1.30 -9.11
C ALA A 178 3.31 1.12 -10.32
N GLY A 179 2.28 1.98 -10.43
CA GLY A 179 1.36 1.99 -11.58
C GLY A 179 -0.09 1.69 -11.23
N PHE A 180 -0.38 1.38 -9.96
CA PHE A 180 -1.75 1.22 -9.49
C PHE A 180 -2.52 2.54 -9.57
N THR A 181 -3.83 2.41 -9.77
CA THR A 181 -4.81 3.46 -9.47
C THR A 181 -5.69 3.01 -8.32
N GLY A 182 -6.60 3.85 -7.84
CA GLY A 182 -7.52 3.50 -6.75
C GLY A 182 -7.46 4.48 -5.58
N GLY A 183 -7.78 4.01 -4.38
CA GLY A 183 -7.93 4.86 -3.21
C GLY A 183 -8.18 4.10 -1.93
N LEU A 184 -8.46 4.85 -0.87
CA LEU A 184 -8.69 4.33 0.48
C LEU A 184 -10.18 4.34 0.77
N VAL A 185 -10.71 3.18 1.19
CA VAL A 185 -12.04 2.99 1.73
C VAL A 185 -11.89 2.89 3.26
N VAL A 186 -12.70 3.65 4.00
CA VAL A 186 -12.66 3.66 5.47
C VAL A 186 -14.03 3.31 6.00
N ASP A 187 -14.18 2.06 6.45
CA ASP A 187 -15.41 1.60 7.05
C ASP A 187 -15.50 2.11 8.50
N TYR A 188 -16.71 2.52 8.91
CA TYR A 188 -17.05 3.11 10.21
C TYR A 188 -16.15 4.29 10.60
N PRO A 189 -16.06 5.35 9.77
CA PRO A 189 -15.08 6.44 9.95
C PRO A 189 -15.28 7.22 11.25
N ASN A 190 -16.49 7.22 11.80
CA ASN A 190 -16.86 7.93 13.02
C ASN A 190 -16.55 7.14 14.31
N SER A 191 -16.18 5.87 14.21
CA SER A 191 -15.85 5.03 15.37
C SER A 191 -14.34 4.86 15.52
N THR A 192 -13.78 5.16 16.68
CA THR A 192 -12.35 4.90 16.94
C THR A 192 -12.04 3.41 17.11
N LYS A 193 -13.03 2.62 17.56
CA LYS A 193 -12.87 1.18 17.82
C LYS A 193 -13.23 0.31 16.62
N ALA A 194 -14.29 0.67 15.89
CA ALA A 194 -14.78 -0.12 14.77
C ALA A 194 -14.10 0.25 13.45
N LYS A 195 -13.48 1.43 13.33
CA LYS A 195 -12.83 1.90 12.09
C LYS A 195 -11.88 0.88 11.48
N LYS A 196 -12.00 0.69 10.17
CA LYS A 196 -11.15 -0.19 9.36
C LYS A 196 -10.72 0.54 8.09
N PHE A 197 -9.44 0.43 7.78
CA PHE A 197 -8.86 1.00 6.57
C PHE A 197 -8.64 -0.09 5.54
N PHE A 198 -9.16 0.12 4.33
CA PHE A 198 -8.96 -0.72 3.18
C PHE A 198 -8.35 0.11 2.05
N LEU A 199 -7.16 -0.25 1.58
CA LEU A 199 -6.58 0.31 0.36
C LEU A 199 -7.05 -0.53 -0.82
N CYS A 200 -7.86 0.04 -1.70
CA CYS A 200 -8.37 -0.61 -2.90
C CYS A 200 -7.59 -0.09 -4.11
N LEU A 201 -6.81 -0.97 -4.72
CA LEU A 201 -5.97 -0.68 -5.87
C LEU A 201 -6.45 -1.42 -7.12
N MET A 202 -6.22 -0.83 -8.30
CA MET A 202 -6.61 -1.41 -9.58
C MET A 202 -5.47 -1.31 -10.60
N THR A 203 -5.32 -2.36 -11.40
CA THR A 203 -4.44 -2.38 -12.59
C THR A 203 -5.22 -1.99 -13.85
N GLY A 204 -4.55 -1.46 -14.86
CA GLY A 204 -5.15 -1.25 -16.18
C GLY A 204 -6.11 -0.06 -16.36
N GLY A 205 -6.34 0.79 -15.34
CA GLY A 205 -7.10 2.04 -15.48
C GLY A 205 -7.93 2.38 -14.23
N GLN A 206 -8.56 3.56 -14.24
CA GLN A 206 -9.47 3.96 -13.15
C GLN A 206 -10.80 3.20 -13.25
N GLN A 207 -11.12 2.45 -12.20
CA GLN A 207 -12.44 1.87 -11.96
C GLN A 207 -13.11 2.61 -10.79
N PRO A 208 -14.45 2.62 -10.70
CA PRO A 208 -15.14 3.21 -9.54
C PRO A 208 -14.77 2.45 -8.27
N LEU A 209 -14.47 3.21 -7.19
CA LEU A 209 -14.22 2.63 -5.87
C LEU A 209 -15.54 2.20 -5.23
N PRO A 210 -15.58 1.03 -4.56
CA PRO A 210 -16.76 0.61 -3.81
C PRO A 210 -17.10 1.56 -2.65
N ALA A 211 -18.36 1.55 -2.22
CA ALA A 211 -18.85 2.39 -1.13
C ALA A 211 -18.31 1.96 0.24
N ALA A 212 -17.96 2.93 1.09
CA ALA A 212 -17.57 2.69 2.47
C ALA A 212 -18.79 2.39 3.36
N LEU A 213 -18.63 1.54 4.38
CA LEU A 213 -19.68 1.22 5.35
C LEU A 213 -19.72 2.26 6.48
N GLY A 214 -20.91 2.53 7.01
CA GLY A 214 -21.09 3.41 8.17
C GLY A 214 -20.94 4.91 7.89
N VAL A 215 -21.10 5.32 6.63
CA VAL A 215 -21.30 6.73 6.24
C VAL A 215 -22.80 7.00 6.19
N ASP A 216 -23.29 7.98 6.96
CA ASP A 216 -24.67 8.45 6.81
C ASP A 216 -24.81 9.09 5.43
N SER A 217 -25.80 8.66 4.64
CA SER A 217 -26.05 9.10 3.25
C SER A 217 -26.46 10.58 3.10
N ARG A 218 -26.08 11.47 4.02
CA ARG A 218 -26.52 12.86 4.11
C ARG A 218 -25.40 13.90 4.17
N GLU A 219 -24.16 13.52 3.89
CA GLU A 219 -23.12 14.49 3.55
C GLU A 219 -22.28 13.93 2.42
N ASP A 220 -22.16 14.71 1.34
CA ASP A 220 -21.18 14.54 0.25
C ASP A 220 -19.76 14.59 0.83
N ALA A 221 -19.35 13.52 1.52
CA ALA A 221 -17.95 13.26 1.79
C ALA A 221 -17.35 12.77 0.47
N PRO A 222 -16.35 13.45 -0.11
CA PRO A 222 -15.72 12.96 -1.32
C PRO A 222 -15.14 11.57 -0.99
N ASN A 223 -15.73 10.51 -1.58
CA ASN A 223 -15.32 9.10 -1.49
C ASN A 223 -13.96 8.82 -2.18
N CYS A 224 -13.09 9.81 -2.11
CA CYS A 224 -11.75 9.87 -2.62
C CYS A 224 -11.02 10.64 -1.53
N VAL A 225 -10.10 9.99 -0.80
CA VAL A 225 -9.07 10.77 -0.12
C VAL A 225 -8.50 11.69 -1.20
N ALA A 226 -8.65 13.01 -1.01
CA ALA A 226 -8.44 14.08 -1.98
C ALA A 226 -6.96 14.23 -2.43
N PHE A 227 -6.27 13.12 -2.67
CA PHE A 227 -4.86 13.06 -3.01
C PHE A 227 -4.62 13.25 -4.50
N SER A 228 -5.54 12.81 -5.37
CA SER A 228 -5.49 13.22 -6.78
C SER A 228 -5.67 14.73 -6.89
N GLN A 229 -6.69 15.29 -6.22
CA GLN A 229 -6.92 16.73 -6.24
C GLN A 229 -5.75 17.52 -5.65
N LYS A 230 -5.12 17.08 -4.55
CA LYS A 230 -3.96 17.78 -3.97
C LYS A 230 -2.71 17.67 -4.86
N ARG A 231 -2.50 16.54 -5.55
CA ARG A 231 -1.39 16.34 -6.49
C ARG A 231 -1.61 17.06 -7.82
N ASP A 232 -2.84 17.15 -8.29
CA ASP A 232 -3.23 17.92 -9.49
C ASP A 232 -3.22 19.42 -9.20
N ARG A 233 -3.67 19.85 -8.02
CA ARG A 233 -3.51 21.23 -7.53
C ARG A 233 -2.04 21.59 -7.35
N MET A 234 -1.21 20.67 -6.86
CA MET A 234 0.25 20.89 -6.75
C MET A 234 0.97 20.82 -8.10
N LYS A 235 0.50 20.01 -9.06
CA LYS A 235 0.96 20.03 -10.47
C LYS A 235 0.54 21.33 -11.15
N GLN A 236 -0.69 21.81 -10.97
CA GLN A 236 -1.16 23.10 -11.47
C GLN A 236 -0.39 24.28 -10.84
N LEU A 237 -0.12 24.24 -9.53
CA LEU A 237 0.73 25.22 -8.83
C LEU A 237 2.21 25.17 -9.26
N ARG A 238 2.66 24.06 -9.85
CA ARG A 238 4.02 23.89 -10.40
C ARG A 238 4.08 24.07 -11.93
N ALA A 239 2.95 24.00 -12.63
CA ALA A 239 2.85 24.16 -14.07
C ALA A 239 3.22 25.58 -14.55
N GLY A 240 3.12 26.58 -13.66
CA GLY A 240 3.57 27.95 -13.91
C GLY A 240 5.01 28.26 -13.46
N LYS A 241 5.75 27.30 -12.90
CA LYS A 241 7.12 27.55 -12.41
C LYS A 241 8.15 27.16 -13.46
N ALA A 242 9.09 28.07 -13.72
CA ALA A 242 10.17 27.85 -14.66
C ALA A 242 10.98 26.58 -14.28
N PRO A 243 11.38 25.74 -15.27
CA PRO A 243 12.12 24.51 -15.01
C PRO A 243 13.39 24.76 -14.19
N LYS A 244 13.67 23.88 -13.22
CA LYS A 244 14.83 24.04 -12.33
C LYS A 244 16.13 24.12 -13.17
N LYS A 245 16.92 25.18 -12.96
CA LYS A 245 18.13 25.54 -13.72
C LYS A 245 17.90 26.19 -15.09
N SER A 246 16.66 26.49 -15.48
CA SER A 246 16.41 27.37 -16.63
C SER A 246 16.88 28.80 -16.32
N ARG A 247 17.08 29.61 -17.37
CA ARG A 247 17.43 31.03 -17.23
C ARG A 247 16.39 31.76 -16.37
N ASP A 248 15.11 31.53 -16.62
CA ASP A 248 14.02 32.21 -15.92
C ASP A 248 13.93 31.81 -14.45
N TRP A 249 14.20 30.53 -14.13
CA TRP A 249 14.32 30.05 -12.75
C TRP A 249 15.48 30.73 -12.00
N ILE A 250 16.59 31.01 -12.67
CA ILE A 250 17.74 31.71 -12.09
C ILE A 250 17.41 33.19 -11.83
N LEU A 251 16.75 33.85 -12.77
CA LEU A 251 16.34 35.25 -12.64
C LEU A 251 15.32 35.44 -11.51
N GLU A 252 14.28 34.59 -11.45
CA GLU A 252 13.27 34.63 -10.37
C GLU A 252 13.92 34.44 -8.98
N LYS A 253 14.92 33.57 -8.88
CA LYS A 253 15.66 33.33 -7.64
C LYS A 253 16.54 34.52 -7.24
N LYS A 254 17.14 35.23 -8.20
CA LYS A 254 17.90 36.46 -7.97
C LYS A 254 16.99 37.59 -7.51
N GLU A 255 15.87 37.80 -8.20
CA GLU A 255 14.84 38.78 -7.87
C GLU A 255 14.36 38.61 -6.42
N ARG A 256 14.07 37.36 -6.03
CA ARG A 256 13.67 37.03 -4.65
C ARG A 256 14.76 37.34 -3.64
N ARG A 257 16.04 37.14 -3.96
CA ARG A 257 17.16 37.48 -3.07
C ARG A 257 17.34 38.99 -2.93
N ARG A 258 17.17 39.76 -4.01
CA ARG A 258 17.15 41.23 -3.98
C ARG A 258 16.06 41.75 -3.04
N ARG A 259 14.83 41.21 -3.14
CA ARG A 259 13.72 41.55 -2.23
C ARG A 259 14.00 41.20 -0.76
N GLN A 260 14.86 40.21 -0.51
CA GLN A 260 15.30 39.83 0.84
C GLN A 260 16.53 40.61 1.33
N GLY A 261 16.95 41.67 0.60
CA GLY A 261 18.12 42.48 0.94
C GLY A 261 19.45 41.75 0.82
N LYS A 262 19.49 40.60 0.12
CA LYS A 262 20.71 39.78 -0.01
C LYS A 262 21.51 40.21 -1.23
N GLU A 263 22.82 40.29 -1.05
CA GLU A 263 23.75 40.58 -2.14
C GLU A 263 23.58 39.57 -3.28
N THR A 264 23.28 40.10 -4.48
CA THR A 264 22.89 39.31 -5.65
C THR A 264 23.50 39.92 -6.91
N ARG A 265 24.29 39.10 -7.64
CA ARG A 265 24.97 39.51 -8.87
C ARG A 265 23.99 39.97 -9.97
N GLU A 266 24.37 41.01 -10.69
CA GLU A 266 23.61 41.58 -11.81
C GLU A 266 23.28 40.56 -12.91
N ASP A 267 22.23 40.86 -13.67
CA ASP A 267 21.75 40.02 -14.74
C ASP A 267 22.56 40.24 -16.00
N SER A 268 23.07 39.15 -16.58
CA SER A 268 23.84 39.20 -17.82
C SER A 268 23.18 38.36 -18.91
N LYS A 269 23.49 38.68 -20.17
CA LYS A 269 23.07 37.90 -21.35
C LYS A 269 23.53 36.43 -21.33
N PHE A 270 24.48 36.09 -20.46
CA PHE A 270 25.02 34.73 -20.30
C PHE A 270 24.41 33.97 -19.10
N THR A 271 23.42 34.54 -18.41
CA THR A 271 22.77 33.90 -17.26
C THR A 271 22.13 32.57 -17.65
N GLY A 272 22.48 31.50 -16.95
CA GLY A 272 21.96 30.15 -17.19
C GLY A 272 22.62 29.38 -18.33
N ARG A 273 23.58 29.95 -19.07
CA ARG A 273 24.34 29.21 -20.08
C ARG A 273 25.38 28.29 -19.43
N LYS A 274 25.46 27.05 -19.91
CA LYS A 274 26.54 26.11 -19.58
C LYS A 274 27.86 26.72 -20.06
N ARG A 275 28.82 26.93 -19.14
CA ARG A 275 30.18 27.33 -19.53
C ARG A 275 30.86 26.09 -20.11
N GLN A 276 31.52 26.24 -21.25
CA GLN A 276 32.41 25.17 -21.74
C GLN A 276 33.50 24.96 -20.69
N SER A 277 33.65 23.72 -20.25
CA SER A 277 34.81 23.32 -19.45
C SER A 277 36.01 23.34 -20.38
N HIS A 278 36.95 24.25 -20.14
CA HIS A 278 38.29 24.11 -20.71
C HIS A 278 38.92 22.88 -20.06
N VAL A 279 39.14 21.85 -20.87
CA VAL A 279 40.03 20.74 -20.52
C VAL A 279 41.43 21.32 -20.68
N TRP A 280 42.15 21.42 -19.56
CA TRP A 280 43.59 21.67 -19.53
C TRP A 280 44.30 20.32 -19.63
#